data_AF-A0A4U0Z686-F1
#
_entry.id   AF-A0A4U0Z686-F1
#
_cell.length_a   1.000
_cell.length_b   1.000
_cell.length_c   1.000
_cell.angle_alpha   90.00
_cell.angle_beta   90.00
_cell.angle_gamma   90.00
#
_symmetry.space_group_name_H-M   'P 1'
#
loop_
_entity.id
_entity.type
_entity.pdbx_description
1 polymer ?
#
loop_
_entity_poly.entity_id
_entity_poly.type
_entity_poly.pdbx_seq_one_letter_code
_entity_poly.pdbx_strand_id
1 'polypeptide(L)'
;MQRKPIDKALLFGVPALLLALFIFNINADGELKLASTIGSVGLCVGFFSYLRSRRFGNRYPIEKLIEKDGDVVVFQFLHGLDRQPLRVNANTIYALNFSHHYLGVILEKGNGRGFDFHYPHKEAAIKARLQEVLGDDGFNNIKVNV
;
A
#
# COMPACT_ATOMS: atom_id res chain seq x y z
N MET A 1 -15.41 -10.95 -6.32
CA MET A 1 -14.04 -11.39 -6.71
C MET A 1 -13.72 -12.72 -6.03
N GLN A 2 -13.68 -13.82 -6.80
CA GLN A 2 -13.18 -15.12 -6.32
C GLN A 2 -11.68 -14.99 -6.00
N ARG A 3 -11.27 -15.35 -4.78
CA ARG A 3 -9.83 -15.45 -4.44
C ARG A 3 -9.19 -16.55 -5.28
N LYS A 4 -8.05 -16.25 -5.93
CA LYS A 4 -7.29 -17.23 -6.71
C LYS A 4 -6.93 -18.42 -5.80
N PRO A 5 -6.89 -19.67 -6.30
CA PRO A 5 -6.64 -20.86 -5.49
C PRO A 5 -5.31 -20.79 -4.70
N ILE A 6 -4.29 -20.13 -5.26
CA ILE A 6 -3.00 -19.84 -4.61
C ILE A 6 -3.17 -19.00 -3.33
N ASP A 7 -4.10 -18.04 -3.33
CA ASP A 7 -4.34 -17.19 -2.16
C ASP A 7 -4.99 -17.98 -1.01
N LYS A 8 -5.78 -19.02 -1.29
CA LYS A 8 -6.37 -19.90 -0.27
C LYS A 8 -5.32 -20.85 0.33
N ALA A 9 -4.46 -21.44 -0.51
CA ALA A 9 -3.38 -22.30 -0.06
C ALA A 9 -2.38 -21.54 0.84
N LEU A 10 -2.04 -20.29 0.50
CA LEU A 10 -1.24 -19.43 1.37
C LEU A 10 -1.97 -19.08 2.67
N LEU A 11 -3.25 -18.68 2.60
CA LEU A 11 -3.99 -18.24 3.79
C LEU A 11 -4.17 -19.33 4.85
N PHE A 12 -4.34 -20.58 4.43
CA PHE A 12 -4.67 -21.70 5.32
C PHE A 12 -3.52 -22.71 5.46
N GLY A 13 -2.76 -22.95 4.39
CA GLY A 13 -1.66 -23.92 4.38
C GLY A 13 -0.45 -23.45 5.16
N VAL A 14 -0.05 -22.17 5.05
CA VAL A 14 1.10 -21.65 5.79
C VAL A 14 0.86 -21.61 7.30
N PRO A 15 -0.29 -21.12 7.82
CA PRO A 15 -0.56 -21.19 9.26
C PRO A 15 -0.67 -22.62 9.78
N ALA A 16 -1.29 -23.54 9.02
CA ALA A 16 -1.37 -24.94 9.41
C ALA A 16 0.00 -25.61 9.47
N LEU A 17 0.87 -25.35 8.49
CA LEU A 17 2.26 -25.83 8.46
C LEU A 17 3.07 -25.26 9.63
N LEU A 18 2.95 -23.96 9.90
CA LEU A 18 3.67 -23.32 11.01
C LEU A 18 3.17 -23.82 12.37
N LEU A 19 1.86 -24.08 12.53
CA LEU A 19 1.31 -24.69 13.73
C LEU A 19 1.80 -26.12 13.92
N ALA A 20 1.85 -26.91 12.85
CA ALA A 20 2.41 -28.26 12.89
C ALA A 20 3.90 -28.25 13.27
N LEU A 21 4.69 -27.33 12.71
CA LEU A 21 6.10 -27.14 13.06
C LEU A 21 6.27 -26.68 14.51
N PHE A 22 5.41 -25.79 15.02
CA PHE A 22 5.40 -25.38 16.42
C PHE A 22 5.12 -26.58 17.33
N ILE A 23 4.06 -27.35 17.06
CA ILE A 23 3.70 -28.55 17.84
C ILE A 23 4.81 -29.60 17.79
N PHE A 24 5.47 -29.78 16.64
CA PHE A 24 6.59 -30.70 16.49
C PHE A 24 7.80 -30.25 17.32
N ASN A 25 8.16 -28.96 17.27
CA ASN A 25 9.29 -28.41 18.00
C ASN A 25 9.10 -28.43 19.52
N ILE A 26 7.88 -28.23 20.06
CA ILE A 26 7.65 -28.32 21.51
C ILE A 26 7.70 -29.76 22.04
N ASN A 27 7.58 -30.76 21.17
CA ASN A 27 7.62 -32.18 21.54
C ASN A 27 8.97 -32.84 21.22
N ALA A 28 9.89 -32.13 20.56
CA ALA A 28 11.24 -32.61 20.33
C ALA A 28 12.11 -32.44 21.59
N ASP A 29 12.96 -33.42 21.87
CA ASP A 29 13.98 -33.36 22.92
C ASP A 29 15.29 -32.78 22.37
N GLY A 30 15.87 -31.81 23.07
CA GLY A 30 17.17 -31.20 22.73
C GLY A 30 17.27 -29.69 23.00
N GLU A 31 18.50 -29.18 23.09
CA GLU A 31 18.82 -27.76 23.37
C GLU A 31 18.26 -26.78 22.30
N LEU A 32 17.97 -27.27 21.09
CA LEU A 32 17.40 -26.49 19.98
C LEU A 32 15.90 -26.17 20.11
N LYS A 33 15.23 -26.69 21.15
CA LYS A 33 13.78 -26.53 21.39
C LYS A 33 13.36 -25.08 21.57
N LEU A 34 14.12 -24.29 22.33
CA LEU A 34 13.80 -22.88 22.57
C LEU A 34 13.95 -22.04 21.29
N ALA A 35 15.08 -22.20 20.58
CA ALA A 35 15.39 -21.45 19.37
C ALA A 35 14.40 -21.75 18.23
N SER A 36 14.05 -23.03 18.04
CA SER A 36 13.07 -23.45 17.03
C SER A 36 11.65 -22.97 17.36
N THR A 37 11.27 -23.00 18.64
CA THR A 37 9.98 -22.46 19.11
C THR A 37 9.89 -20.96 18.85
N ILE A 38 10.90 -20.18 19.25
CA ILE A 38 10.94 -18.72 19.01
C ILE A 38 10.94 -18.40 17.51
N GLY A 39 11.71 -19.14 16.71
CA GLY A 39 11.75 -18.99 15.25
C GLY A 39 10.38 -19.24 14.60
N SER A 40 9.66 -20.29 15.02
CA SER A 40 8.33 -20.60 14.50
C SER A 40 7.28 -19.53 14.84
N VAL A 41 7.33 -18.98 16.07
CA VAL A 41 6.46 -17.86 16.48
C VAL A 41 6.79 -16.61 15.67
N GLY A 42 8.07 -16.30 15.46
CA GLY A 42 8.50 -15.18 14.62
C GLY A 42 7.98 -15.28 13.19
N LEU A 43 8.05 -16.48 12.59
CA LEU A 43 7.50 -16.74 11.25
C LEU A 43 5.99 -16.58 11.21
N CYS A 44 5.25 -17.06 12.22
CA CYS A 44 3.81 -16.85 12.33
C CYS A 44 3.44 -15.36 12.38
N VAL A 45 4.08 -14.60 13.27
CA VAL A 45 3.82 -13.16 13.42
C VAL A 45 4.16 -12.40 12.13
N GLY A 46 5.29 -12.72 11.50
CA GLY A 46 5.68 -12.15 10.22
C GLY A 46 4.67 -12.45 9.11
N PHE A 47 4.21 -13.70 9.03
CA PHE A 47 3.23 -14.13 8.03
C PHE A 47 1.86 -13.44 8.21
N PHE A 48 1.36 -13.36 9.45
CA PHE A 48 0.11 -12.64 9.74
C PHE A 48 0.23 -11.14 9.46
N SER A 49 1.37 -10.54 9.77
CA SER A 49 1.65 -9.13 9.46
C SER A 49 1.65 -8.88 7.95
N TYR A 50 2.27 -9.78 7.18
CA TYR A 50 2.23 -9.74 5.71
C TYR A 50 0.81 -9.88 5.16
N LEU A 51 0.03 -10.86 5.63
CA LEU A 51 -1.37 -11.03 5.21
C LEU A 51 -2.23 -9.81 5.54
N ARG A 52 -2.04 -9.23 6.73
CA ARG A 52 -2.76 -8.01 7.16
C ARG A 52 -2.42 -6.83 6.24
N SER A 53 -1.14 -6.62 5.95
CA SER A 53 -0.67 -5.57 5.04
C SER A 53 -1.24 -5.76 3.63
N ARG A 54 -1.16 -6.97 3.08
CA ARG A 54 -1.71 -7.29 1.75
C ARG A 54 -3.23 -7.12 1.69
N ARG A 55 -3.96 -7.49 2.74
CA ARG A 55 -5.40 -7.23 2.85
C ARG A 55 -5.71 -5.73 2.90
N PHE A 56 -4.88 -4.94 3.58
CA PHE A 56 -5.08 -3.50 3.68
C PHE A 56 -4.89 -2.81 2.33
N GLY A 57 -3.83 -3.14 1.59
CA GLY A 57 -3.64 -2.66 0.20
C GLY A 57 -4.77 -3.08 -0.74
N ASN A 58 -5.24 -4.33 -0.66
CA ASN A 58 -6.37 -4.80 -1.48
C ASN A 58 -7.71 -4.13 -1.14
N ARG A 59 -7.87 -3.64 0.10
CA ARG A 59 -9.08 -2.91 0.50
C ARG A 59 -9.14 -1.53 -0.14
N TYR A 60 -7.98 -0.93 -0.37
CA TYR A 60 -7.81 0.41 -0.92
C TYR A 60 -6.89 0.35 -2.14
N PRO A 61 -7.34 -0.26 -3.26
CA PRO A 61 -6.53 -0.36 -4.48
C PRO A 61 -6.16 1.04 -4.99
N ILE A 62 -4.93 1.22 -5.48
CA ILE A 62 -4.40 2.55 -5.86
C ILE A 62 -5.23 3.19 -6.98
N GLU A 63 -5.83 2.36 -7.83
CA GLU A 63 -6.67 2.78 -8.95
C GLU A 63 -7.98 3.44 -8.49
N LYS A 64 -8.43 3.15 -7.27
CA LYS A 64 -9.57 3.82 -6.62
C LYS A 64 -9.16 5.02 -5.76
N LEU A 65 -7.86 5.18 -5.52
CA LEU A 65 -7.33 6.30 -4.73
C LEU A 65 -6.93 7.47 -5.61
N ILE A 66 -6.46 7.17 -6.82
CA ILE A 66 -6.06 8.15 -7.84
C ILE A 66 -6.73 7.76 -9.16
N GLU A 67 -7.68 8.57 -9.57
CA GLU A 67 -8.53 8.36 -10.75
C GLU A 67 -8.36 9.50 -11.76
N LYS A 68 -8.63 9.18 -13.03
CA LYS A 68 -8.74 10.16 -14.11
C LYS A 68 -10.20 10.26 -14.54
N ASP A 69 -10.74 11.46 -14.51
CA ASP A 69 -12.10 11.80 -14.93
C ASP A 69 -12.02 12.90 -16.00
N GLY A 70 -11.85 12.48 -17.26
CA GLY A 70 -11.54 13.38 -18.37
C GLY A 70 -10.20 14.10 -18.15
N ASP A 71 -10.24 15.43 -18.08
CA ASP A 71 -9.07 16.30 -17.84
C ASP A 71 -8.78 16.52 -16.34
N VAL A 72 -9.60 15.93 -15.47
CA VAL A 72 -9.51 16.10 -14.02
C VAL A 72 -8.88 14.86 -13.39
N VAL A 73 -7.92 15.09 -12.51
CA VAL A 73 -7.36 14.07 -11.63
C VAL A 73 -8.08 14.13 -10.29
N VAL A 74 -8.54 12.97 -9.83
CA VAL A 74 -9.31 12.81 -8.61
C VAL A 74 -8.47 12.05 -7.59
N PHE A 75 -8.21 12.68 -6.44
CA PHE A 75 -7.49 12.09 -5.32
C PHE A 75 -8.47 11.84 -4.16
N GLN A 76 -8.63 10.58 -3.79
CA GLN A 76 -9.54 10.14 -2.72
C GLN A 76 -8.79 10.07 -1.39
N PHE A 77 -9.35 10.61 -0.31
CA PHE A 77 -8.78 10.44 1.03
C PHE A 77 -9.03 9.00 1.53
N LEU A 78 -7.98 8.35 2.04
CA LEU A 78 -8.05 6.95 2.49
C LEU A 78 -9.05 6.73 3.63
N HIS A 79 -9.07 7.66 4.57
CA HIS A 79 -10.05 7.70 5.65
C HIS A 79 -11.12 8.72 5.27
N GLY A 80 -12.17 8.26 4.60
CA GLY A 80 -13.38 9.02 4.28
C GLY A 80 -14.17 9.41 5.54
N LEU A 81 -13.58 10.22 6.40
CA LEU A 81 -14.30 11.00 7.40
C LEU A 81 -14.70 12.31 6.70
N ASP A 82 -15.87 12.33 6.09
CA ASP A 82 -16.60 13.51 5.56
C ASP A 82 -15.84 14.47 4.62
N ARG A 83 -14.65 14.10 4.12
CA ARG A 83 -13.89 14.93 3.19
C ARG A 83 -14.20 14.54 1.75
N GLN A 84 -14.64 15.53 0.97
CA GLN A 84 -14.77 15.39 -0.48
C GLN A 84 -13.40 15.12 -1.11
N PRO A 85 -13.33 14.29 -2.16
CA PRO A 85 -12.09 14.08 -2.89
C PRO A 85 -11.56 15.37 -3.48
N LEU A 86 -10.24 15.49 -3.59
CA LEU A 86 -9.63 16.58 -4.32
C LEU A 86 -9.78 16.30 -5.81
N ARG A 87 -10.48 17.19 -6.52
CA ARG A 87 -10.66 17.15 -7.98
C ARG A 87 -9.94 18.35 -8.57
N VAL A 88 -8.88 18.10 -9.34
CA VAL A 88 -8.04 19.16 -9.90
C VAL A 88 -7.69 18.87 -11.35
N ASN A 89 -7.57 19.91 -12.17
CA ASN A 89 -7.05 19.74 -13.52
C ASN A 89 -5.56 19.40 -13.44
N ALA A 90 -5.11 18.42 -14.23
CA ALA A 90 -3.72 17.99 -14.25
C ALA A 90 -2.72 19.16 -14.41
N ASN A 91 -3.09 20.15 -15.22
CA ASN A 91 -2.25 21.33 -15.52
C ASN A 91 -2.09 22.29 -14.33
N THR A 92 -2.89 22.13 -13.27
CA THR A 92 -2.82 22.98 -12.06
C THR A 92 -1.89 22.43 -10.98
N ILE A 93 -1.45 21.17 -11.15
CA ILE A 93 -0.53 20.51 -10.23
C ILE A 93 0.86 21.11 -10.44
N TYR A 94 1.34 21.85 -9.46
CA TYR A 94 2.66 22.47 -9.52
C TYR A 94 3.75 21.51 -9.06
N ALA A 95 3.51 20.80 -7.96
CA ALA A 95 4.46 19.86 -7.41
C ALA A 95 3.81 18.65 -6.73
N LEU A 96 4.55 17.55 -6.72
CA LEU A 96 4.21 16.31 -6.04
C LEU A 96 5.33 15.97 -5.05
N ASN A 97 4.97 15.82 -3.79
CA ASN A 97 5.90 15.43 -2.73
C ASN A 97 5.63 13.98 -2.36
N PHE A 98 6.66 13.14 -2.39
CA PHE A 98 6.53 11.75 -2.02
C PHE A 98 7.21 11.50 -0.68
N SER A 99 6.56 10.75 0.19
CA SER A 99 7.17 10.19 1.39
C SER A 99 6.54 8.83 1.70
N HIS A 100 7.07 8.11 2.68
CA HIS A 100 6.63 6.76 2.98
C HIS A 100 5.11 6.68 3.21
N HIS A 101 4.39 6.00 2.30
CA HIS A 101 2.92 5.90 2.29
C HIS A 101 2.18 7.25 2.18
N TYR A 102 2.83 8.28 1.66
CA TYR A 102 2.31 9.64 1.64
C TYR A 102 2.52 10.32 0.27
N LEU A 103 1.52 11.09 -0.13
CA LEU A 103 1.55 11.95 -1.30
C LEU A 103 1.07 13.35 -0.91
N GLY A 104 1.94 14.33 -1.10
CA GLY A 104 1.57 15.74 -1.07
C GLY A 104 1.31 16.25 -2.49
N VAL A 105 0.17 16.89 -2.71
CA VAL A 105 -0.20 17.53 -3.98
C VAL A 105 -0.25 19.03 -3.76
N ILE A 106 0.63 19.78 -4.44
CA ILE A 106 0.68 21.24 -4.34
C ILE A 106 0.10 21.83 -5.61
N LEU A 107 -0.96 22.62 -5.46
CA LEU A 107 -1.60 23.34 -6.56
C LEU A 107 -1.01 24.74 -6.69
N GLU A 108 -0.74 25.17 -7.92
CA GLU A 108 -0.22 26.50 -8.25
C GLU A 108 1.19 26.81 -7.68
N LYS A 109 1.94 27.67 -8.40
CA LYS A 109 3.33 28.03 -8.04
C LYS A 109 3.33 29.19 -7.04
N GLY A 110 3.72 28.97 -5.77
CA GLY A 110 3.82 30.02 -4.74
C GLY A 110 3.13 29.64 -3.42
N ASN A 111 2.32 30.56 -2.84
CA ASN A 111 1.39 30.34 -1.70
C ASN A 111 0.24 29.36 -2.06
N GLY A 112 0.54 28.33 -2.84
CA GLY A 112 -0.38 27.34 -3.34
C GLY A 112 -1.00 26.52 -2.22
N ARG A 113 -2.14 25.89 -2.52
CA ARG A 113 -2.80 24.99 -1.57
C ARG A 113 -2.15 23.63 -1.65
N GLY A 114 -1.56 23.18 -0.54
CA GLY A 114 -1.05 21.83 -0.37
C GLY A 114 -2.14 20.89 0.15
N PHE A 115 -2.21 19.68 -0.41
CA PHE A 115 -3.11 18.62 0.02
C PHE A 115 -2.34 17.35 0.31
N ASP A 116 -2.66 16.74 1.44
CA ASP A 116 -1.92 15.63 2.01
C ASP A 116 -2.74 14.34 1.98
N PHE A 117 -2.19 13.31 1.34
CA PHE A 117 -2.83 12.01 1.19
C PHE A 117 -1.97 10.92 1.80
N HIS A 118 -2.56 10.08 2.64
CA HIS A 118 -1.92 8.89 3.17
C HIS A 118 -2.45 7.65 2.42
N TYR A 119 -1.59 6.96 1.68
CA TYR A 119 -1.95 5.80 0.88
C TYR A 119 -1.18 4.54 1.34
N PRO A 120 -1.84 3.37 1.46
CA PRO A 120 -1.21 2.12 1.89
C PRO A 120 -0.36 1.46 0.80
N HIS A 121 0.24 2.27 -0.06
CA HIS A 121 1.04 1.85 -1.21
C HIS A 121 2.43 2.43 -1.08
N LYS A 122 3.43 1.71 -1.59
CA LYS A 122 4.81 2.22 -1.66
C LYS A 122 4.86 3.38 -2.66
N GLU A 123 5.81 4.27 -2.46
CA GLU A 123 6.07 5.42 -3.35
C GLU A 123 6.11 5.02 -4.83
N ALA A 124 6.84 3.95 -5.17
CA ALA A 124 6.93 3.47 -6.55
C ALA A 124 5.56 3.15 -7.19
N ALA A 125 4.63 2.58 -6.41
CA ALA A 125 3.28 2.28 -6.91
C ALA A 125 2.45 3.56 -7.08
N ILE A 126 2.60 4.53 -6.19
CA ILE A 126 1.93 5.84 -6.29
C ILE A 126 2.46 6.61 -7.52
N LYS A 127 3.79 6.62 -7.73
CA LYS A 127 4.42 7.24 -8.92
C LYS A 127 3.95 6.60 -10.22
N ALA A 128 3.97 5.26 -10.29
CA ALA A 128 3.50 4.54 -11.47
C ALA A 128 2.03 4.85 -11.79
N ARG A 129 1.17 4.92 -10.76
CA ARG A 129 -0.23 5.29 -10.96
C ARG A 129 -0.40 6.74 -11.43
N LEU A 130 0.40 7.66 -10.90
CA LEU A 130 0.38 9.06 -11.33
C LEU A 130 0.85 9.22 -12.77
N GLN A 131 1.90 8.51 -13.18
CA GLN A 131 2.36 8.45 -14.56
C GLN A 131 1.26 7.93 -15.49
N GLU A 132 0.56 6.88 -15.10
CA GLU A 132 -0.57 6.33 -15.87
C GLU A 132 -1.71 7.35 -16.03
N VAL A 133 -2.06 8.07 -14.96
CA VAL A 133 -3.19 9.02 -14.95
C VAL A 133 -2.85 10.34 -15.67
N LEU A 134 -1.66 10.87 -15.43
CA LEU A 134 -1.20 12.14 -16.00
C LEU A 134 -0.62 11.99 -17.42
N GLY A 135 -0.23 10.78 -17.80
CA GLY A 135 0.62 10.52 -18.95
C GLY A 135 2.09 10.83 -18.64
N ASP A 136 3.00 10.20 -19.38
CA ASP A 136 4.45 10.37 -19.17
C ASP A 136 4.87 11.83 -19.28
N ASP A 137 4.41 12.53 -20.31
CA ASP A 137 4.73 13.95 -20.51
C ASP A 137 4.15 14.83 -19.40
N GLY A 138 2.91 14.57 -18.97
CA GLY A 138 2.26 15.32 -17.89
C GLY A 138 2.98 15.13 -16.56
N PHE A 139 3.35 13.90 -16.23
CA PHE A 139 4.06 13.58 -14.99
C PHE A 139 5.48 14.16 -14.96
N ASN A 140 6.23 14.04 -16.07
CA ASN A 140 7.61 14.50 -16.15
C ASN A 140 7.73 16.04 -16.12
N ASN A 141 6.68 16.75 -16.49
CA ASN A 141 6.63 18.22 -16.45
C ASN A 141 6.28 18.77 -15.05
N ILE A 142 5.84 17.93 -14.12
CA ILE A 142 5.52 18.34 -12.75
C ILE A 142 6.78 18.26 -11.87
N LYS A 143 6.96 19.24 -10.99
CA LYS A 143 8.06 19.22 -10.04
C LYS A 143 7.87 18.09 -9.02
N VAL A 144 8.74 17.09 -9.04
CA VAL A 144 8.73 15.99 -8.07
C VAL A 144 9.77 16.24 -6.98
N ASN A 145 9.32 16.34 -5.73
CA ASN A 145 10.21 16.38 -4.57
C ASN A 145 10.21 15.00 -3.89
N VAL A 146 11.40 14.49 -3.59
CA VAL A 146 11.66 13.20 -2.94
C VAL A 146 12.31 13.45 -1.58
#